data_AF-A0A3C0S0S0-F1
#
_entry.id   AF-A0A3C0S0S0-F1
#
_cell.length_a   1.000
_cell.length_b   1.000
_cell.length_c   1.000
_cell.angle_alpha   90.00
_cell.angle_beta   90.00
_cell.angle_gamma   90.00
#
_symmetry.space_group_name_H-M   'P 1'
#
loop_
_entity.id
_entity.type
_entity.pdbx_description
1 polymer ?
#
loop_
_entity_poly.entity_id
_entity_poly.type
_entity_poly.pdbx_seq_one_letter_code
_entity_poly.pdbx_strand_id
1 'polypeptide(L)'
;LAAQYESYIIPLAVILSIPTGIFGVFAAISFTDIANNIYVQVALVMLIGLLAKNAILIVEFAIQGRKQGLSIPSAALKAARLRLRPIIMTSLAFIVGMIPMMTAVGPSAQGNHSISIAAAGGMFTGVVLGLFIIPILFIFFQFIQEKIAGVPKQKQYESETASLEIPVHTNN
;
A
#
# COMPACT_ATOMS: atom_id res chain seq x y z
N LEU A 1 -7.44 -11.31 -4.96
CA LEU A 1 -6.90 -10.11 -5.65
C LEU A 1 -7.32 -10.04 -7.12
N ALA A 2 -7.03 -11.06 -7.95
CA ALA A 2 -7.45 -11.04 -9.36
C ALA A 2 -8.97 -10.89 -9.55
N ALA A 3 -9.77 -11.58 -8.74
CA ALA A 3 -11.22 -11.44 -8.74
C ALA A 3 -11.71 -10.06 -8.25
N GLN A 4 -10.98 -9.40 -7.34
CA GLN A 4 -11.35 -8.10 -6.78
C GLN A 4 -11.10 -6.95 -7.78
N TYR A 5 -10.01 -7.06 -8.55
CA TYR A 5 -9.59 -6.02 -9.50
C TYR A 5 -10.09 -6.26 -10.93
N GLU A 6 -10.81 -7.37 -11.17
CA GLU A 6 -11.20 -7.83 -12.52
C GLU A 6 -10.00 -7.86 -13.50
N SER A 7 -8.79 -8.04 -12.96
CA SER A 7 -7.53 -7.97 -13.70
C SER A 7 -6.49 -8.84 -13.01
N TYR A 8 -5.75 -9.60 -13.82
CA TYR A 8 -4.65 -10.44 -13.36
C TYR A 8 -3.33 -9.66 -13.24
N ILE A 9 -3.22 -8.50 -13.90
CA ILE A 9 -1.98 -7.72 -14.00
C ILE A 9 -1.82 -6.79 -12.79
N ILE A 10 -2.91 -6.17 -12.33
CA ILE A 10 -2.89 -5.22 -11.19
C ILE A 10 -2.43 -5.87 -9.87
N PRO A 11 -2.93 -7.06 -9.48
CA PRO A 11 -2.47 -7.75 -8.27
C PRO A 11 -0.96 -7.98 -8.20
N LEU A 12 -0.31 -8.11 -9.37
CA LEU A 12 1.11 -8.37 -9.46
C LEU A 12 1.93 -7.21 -8.88
N ALA A 13 1.45 -5.97 -9.03
CA ALA A 13 2.06 -4.78 -8.42
C ALA A 13 2.11 -4.89 -6.88
N VAL A 14 1.05 -5.41 -6.27
CA VAL A 14 0.96 -5.59 -4.81
C VAL A 14 1.94 -6.67 -4.37
N ILE A 15 1.94 -7.82 -5.05
CA ILE A 15 2.77 -8.96 -4.67
C ILE A 15 4.26 -8.62 -4.80
N LEU A 16 4.66 -7.91 -5.86
CA LEU A 16 6.06 -7.51 -6.05
C LEU A 16 6.57 -6.49 -5.02
N SER A 17 5.68 -5.79 -4.30
CA SER A 17 6.09 -4.90 -3.21
C SER A 17 6.39 -5.62 -1.90
N ILE A 18 5.89 -6.85 -1.70
CA ILE A 18 6.04 -7.57 -0.42
C ILE A 18 7.50 -7.92 -0.08
N PRO A 19 8.35 -8.36 -1.05
CA PRO A 19 9.76 -8.66 -0.78
C PRO A 19 10.54 -7.51 -0.13
N THR A 20 10.15 -6.25 -0.37
CA THR A 20 10.86 -5.08 0.20
C THR A 20 10.67 -4.99 1.72
N GLY A 21 9.53 -5.43 2.25
CA GLY A 21 9.32 -5.51 3.69
C GLY A 21 9.93 -6.75 4.32
N ILE A 22 9.93 -7.88 3.61
CA ILE A 22 10.64 -9.10 4.02
C ILE A 22 12.14 -8.82 4.16
N PHE A 23 12.72 -8.06 3.24
CA PHE A 23 14.10 -7.59 3.34
C PHE A 23 14.35 -6.83 4.65
N GLY A 24 13.42 -5.96 5.06
CA GLY A 24 13.50 -5.24 6.33
C GLY A 24 13.49 -6.15 7.57
N VAL A 25 12.76 -7.27 7.52
CA VAL A 25 12.77 -8.27 8.61
C VAL A 25 14.14 -8.91 8.74
N PHE A 26 14.70 -9.40 7.64
CA PHE A 26 16.01 -10.05 7.64
C PHE A 26 17.12 -9.08 8.02
N ALA A 27 17.04 -7.82 7.58
CA ALA A 27 17.96 -6.78 8.01
C ALA A 27 17.86 -6.54 9.53
N ALA A 28 16.65 -6.40 10.07
CA ALA A 28 16.45 -6.13 11.50
C ALA A 28 16.98 -7.27 12.40
N ILE A 29 16.63 -8.53 12.10
CA ILE A 29 17.11 -9.65 12.91
C ILE A 29 18.63 -9.85 12.78
N SER A 30 19.21 -9.51 11.63
CA SER A 30 20.65 -9.56 11.43
C SER A 30 21.38 -8.46 12.21
N PHE A 31 20.77 -7.29 12.43
CA PHE A 31 21.35 -6.23 13.25
C PHE A 31 21.24 -6.50 14.76
N THR A 32 20.28 -7.31 15.19
CA THR A 32 20.04 -7.63 16.60
C THR A 32 20.46 -9.05 16.98
N ASP A 33 21.18 -9.77 16.11
CA ASP A 33 21.63 -11.16 16.30
C ASP A 33 20.50 -12.14 16.72
N ILE A 34 19.31 -11.96 16.16
CA ILE A 34 18.16 -12.84 16.41
C ILE A 34 18.16 -13.98 15.39
N ALA A 35 18.12 -15.22 15.88
CA ALA A 35 17.99 -16.39 15.02
C ALA A 35 16.62 -16.42 14.31
N ASN A 36 16.59 -16.92 13.07
CA ASN A 36 15.35 -17.17 12.35
C ASN A 36 14.61 -18.37 12.96
N ASN A 37 13.77 -18.09 13.96
CA ASN A 37 12.95 -19.06 14.68
C ASN A 37 11.47 -18.95 14.28
N ILE A 38 10.62 -19.77 14.90
CA ILE A 38 9.17 -19.78 14.62
C ILE A 38 8.50 -18.42 14.87
N TYR A 39 8.98 -17.63 15.83
CA TYR A 39 8.43 -16.30 16.12
C TYR A 39 8.71 -15.29 15.01
N VAL A 40 9.91 -15.34 14.42
CA VAL A 40 10.26 -14.54 13.23
C VAL A 40 9.38 -14.93 12.03
N GLN A 41 9.11 -16.22 11.86
CA GLN A 41 8.23 -16.70 10.78
C GLN A 41 6.78 -16.24 10.96
N VAL A 42 6.26 -16.26 12.19
CA VAL A 42 4.95 -15.70 12.50
C VAL A 42 4.92 -14.20 12.23
N ALA A 43 5.99 -13.46 12.59
CA ALA A 43 6.13 -12.04 12.26
C ALA A 43 6.10 -11.79 10.75
N LEU A 44 6.76 -12.64 9.96
CA LEU A 44 6.78 -12.56 8.50
C LEU A 44 5.38 -12.73 7.91
N VAL A 45 4.62 -13.75 8.33
CA VAL A 45 3.26 -13.99 7.83
C VAL A 45 2.34 -12.81 8.17
N MET A 46 2.43 -12.30 9.40
CA MET A 46 1.69 -11.10 9.81
C MET A 46 2.06 -9.88 8.95
N LEU A 47 3.36 -9.63 8.74
CA LEU A 47 3.85 -8.51 7.95
C LEU A 47 3.40 -8.56 6.50
N ILE A 48 3.39 -9.75 5.88
CA ILE A 48 2.90 -9.93 4.52
C ILE A 48 1.47 -9.39 4.40
N GLY A 49 0.60 -9.69 5.36
CA GLY A 49 -0.79 -9.18 5.38
C GLY A 49 -0.87 -7.67 5.59
N LEU A 50 -0.10 -7.11 6.53
CA LEU A 50 -0.08 -5.67 6.81
C LEU A 50 0.42 -4.86 5.60
N LEU A 51 1.50 -5.31 4.98
CA LEU A 51 2.09 -4.65 3.81
C LEU A 51 1.18 -4.79 2.59
N ALA A 52 0.59 -5.97 2.38
CA ALA A 52 -0.38 -6.18 1.32
C ALA A 52 -1.58 -5.24 1.48
N LYS A 53 -2.13 -5.06 2.68
CA LYS A 53 -3.20 -4.09 2.95
C LYS A 53 -2.79 -2.68 2.52
N ASN A 54 -1.60 -2.23 2.92
CA ASN A 54 -1.12 -0.89 2.55
C ASN A 54 -0.98 -0.72 1.03
N ALA A 55 -0.47 -1.74 0.34
CA ALA A 55 -0.31 -1.73 -1.12
C ALA A 55 -1.64 -1.79 -1.88
N ILE A 56 -2.54 -2.68 -1.48
CA ILE A 56 -3.90 -2.78 -2.04
C ILE A 56 -4.59 -1.41 -1.97
N LEU A 57 -4.51 -0.76 -0.81
CA LEU A 57 -5.18 0.50 -0.60
C LEU A 57 -4.62 1.67 -1.44
N ILE A 58 -3.36 1.64 -1.85
CA ILE A 58 -2.80 2.63 -2.80
C ILE A 58 -3.27 2.29 -4.22
N VAL A 59 -3.12 1.03 -4.63
CA VAL A 59 -3.46 0.56 -5.97
C VAL A 59 -4.93 0.76 -6.28
N GLU A 60 -5.82 0.45 -5.34
CA GLU A 60 -7.26 0.62 -5.49
C GLU A 60 -7.65 2.09 -5.69
N PHE A 61 -7.10 3.00 -4.89
CA PHE A 61 -7.35 4.44 -5.05
C PHE A 61 -6.77 4.98 -6.37
N ALA A 62 -5.64 4.42 -6.84
CA ALA A 62 -5.06 4.79 -8.12
C ALA A 62 -5.96 4.34 -9.28
N ILE A 63 -6.54 3.15 -9.20
CA ILE A 63 -7.52 2.65 -10.18
C ILE A 63 -8.77 3.51 -10.18
N GLN A 64 -9.30 3.85 -9.00
CA GLN A 64 -10.45 4.77 -8.90
C GLN A 64 -10.13 6.12 -9.53
N GLY A 65 -8.94 6.68 -9.27
CA GLY A 65 -8.47 7.90 -9.91
C GLY A 65 -8.39 7.77 -11.44
N ARG A 66 -7.91 6.62 -11.95
CA ARG A 66 -7.88 6.36 -13.39
C ARG A 66 -9.28 6.27 -14.00
N LYS A 67 -10.23 5.64 -13.31
CA LYS A 67 -11.65 5.58 -13.69
C LYS A 67 -12.32 6.97 -13.69
N GLN A 68 -11.85 7.89 -12.84
CA GLN A 68 -12.26 9.30 -12.83
C GLN A 68 -11.59 10.15 -13.93
N GLY A 69 -10.82 9.54 -14.84
CA GLY A 69 -10.22 10.22 -15.98
C GLY A 69 -8.83 10.81 -15.75
N LEU A 70 -8.22 10.62 -14.56
CA LEU A 70 -6.84 11.05 -14.32
C LEU A 70 -5.85 10.24 -15.17
N SER A 71 -4.74 10.85 -15.58
CA SER A 71 -3.62 10.10 -16.19
C SER A 71 -3.01 9.11 -15.20
N ILE A 72 -2.42 8.02 -15.70
CA ILE A 72 -1.80 6.96 -14.88
C ILE A 72 -0.87 7.54 -13.78
N PRO A 73 0.13 8.39 -14.08
CA PRO A 73 1.02 8.93 -13.06
C PRO A 73 0.30 9.86 -12.07
N SER A 74 -0.65 10.68 -12.55
CA SER A 74 -1.43 11.58 -11.69
C SER A 74 -2.34 10.81 -10.74
N ALA A 75 -2.95 9.71 -11.20
CA ALA A 75 -3.78 8.84 -10.39
C ALA A 75 -2.96 8.13 -9.29
N ALA A 76 -1.77 7.62 -9.63
CA ALA A 76 -0.84 7.01 -8.70
C ALA A 76 -0.38 8.00 -7.62
N LEU A 77 0.00 9.22 -8.03
CA LEU A 77 0.44 10.26 -7.10
C LEU A 77 -0.68 10.75 -6.18
N LYS A 78 -1.90 10.92 -6.72
CA LYS A 78 -3.07 11.30 -5.92
C LYS A 78 -3.37 10.22 -4.88
N ALA A 79 -3.37 8.95 -5.28
CA ALA A 79 -3.59 7.82 -4.38
C ALA A 79 -2.54 7.73 -3.27
N ALA A 80 -1.26 7.84 -3.64
CA ALA A 80 -0.15 7.83 -2.67
C ALA A 80 -0.29 8.94 -1.63
N ARG A 81 -0.62 10.18 -2.06
CA ARG A 81 -0.82 11.32 -1.14
C ARG A 81 -2.01 11.11 -0.19
N LEU A 82 -3.13 10.60 -0.69
CA LEU A 82 -4.32 10.31 0.13
C LEU A 82 -4.05 9.23 1.17
N ARG A 83 -3.17 8.27 0.85
CA ARG A 83 -2.85 7.14 1.73
C ARG A 83 -1.66 7.35 2.64
N LEU A 84 -0.81 8.35 2.37
CA LEU A 84 0.39 8.63 3.15
C LEU A 84 0.08 8.79 4.65
N ARG A 85 -0.88 9.65 5.00
CA ARG A 85 -1.25 9.90 6.41
C ARG A 85 -1.82 8.64 7.09
N PRO A 86 -2.83 7.95 6.52
CA PRO A 86 -3.31 6.69 7.10
C PRO A 86 -2.25 5.60 7.26
N ILE A 87 -1.38 5.41 6.25
CA ILE A 87 -0.34 4.38 6.28
C ILE A 87 0.67 4.69 7.39
N ILE A 88 1.16 5.92 7.48
CA ILE A 88 2.12 6.29 8.53
C ILE A 88 1.49 6.11 9.92
N MET A 89 0.23 6.51 10.10
CA MET A 89 -0.48 6.37 11.37
C MET A 89 -0.53 4.91 11.84
N THR A 90 -0.98 3.99 11.00
CA THR A 90 -1.11 2.57 11.38
C THR A 90 0.25 1.92 11.60
N SER A 91 1.24 2.29 10.78
CA SER A 91 2.60 1.74 10.85
C SER A 91 3.31 2.15 12.13
N LEU A 92 3.22 3.44 12.49
CA LEU A 92 3.79 3.94 13.73
C LEU A 92 3.07 3.37 14.94
N ALA A 93 1.74 3.30 14.92
CA ALA A 93 0.97 2.69 16.00
C ALA A 93 1.38 1.23 16.23
N PHE A 94 1.58 0.47 15.15
CA PHE A 94 2.06 -0.91 15.22
C PHE A 94 3.47 -1.00 15.81
N ILE A 95 4.42 -0.19 15.32
CA ILE A 95 5.80 -0.18 15.81
C ILE A 95 5.85 0.22 17.29
N VAL A 96 5.14 1.27 17.68
CA VAL A 96 5.06 1.73 19.08
C VAL A 96 4.40 0.67 19.97
N GLY A 97 3.35 0.01 19.48
CA GLY A 97 2.69 -1.09 20.19
C GLY A 97 3.61 -2.30 20.44
N MET A 98 4.66 -2.46 19.66
CA MET A 98 5.65 -3.54 19.82
C MET A 98 6.75 -3.22 20.85
N ILE A 99 6.96 -1.95 21.22
CA ILE A 99 7.97 -1.52 22.21
C ILE A 99 7.91 -2.30 23.54
N PRO A 100 6.74 -2.48 24.19
CA PRO A 100 6.70 -3.26 25.44
C PRO A 100 7.07 -4.73 25.23
N MET A 101 6.83 -5.30 24.04
CA MET A 101 7.23 -6.67 23.73
C MET A 101 8.73 -6.79 23.49
N MET A 102 9.38 -5.75 22.95
CA MET A 102 10.83 -5.70 22.77
C MET A 102 11.60 -5.64 24.10
N THR A 103 10.95 -5.17 25.17
CA THR A 103 11.55 -5.02 26.50
C THR A 103 11.05 -6.05 27.51
N ALA A 104 10.24 -7.02 27.05
CA ALA A 104 9.66 -8.05 27.91
C ALA A 104 10.75 -8.91 28.57
N VAL A 105 10.59 -9.20 29.86
CA VAL A 105 11.47 -10.06 30.65
C VAL A 105 10.70 -11.29 31.16
N GLY A 106 11.39 -12.41 31.36
CA GLY A 106 10.82 -13.66 31.87
C GLY A 106 10.86 -14.83 30.87
N PRO A 107 10.09 -15.91 31.13
CA PRO A 107 10.19 -17.17 30.39
C PRO A 107 9.93 -17.05 28.88
N SER A 108 9.13 -16.06 28.46
CA SER A 108 8.76 -15.84 27.05
C SER A 108 9.50 -14.65 26.41
N ALA A 109 10.52 -14.10 27.07
CA ALA A 109 11.24 -12.90 26.60
C ALA A 109 11.84 -13.09 25.20
N GLN A 110 12.52 -14.21 24.95
CA GLN A 110 13.17 -14.46 23.66
C GLN A 110 12.19 -14.53 22.49
N GLY A 111 11.01 -15.13 22.70
CA GLY A 111 9.96 -15.17 21.69
C GLY A 111 9.37 -13.78 21.42
N ASN A 112 9.09 -13.02 22.49
CA ASN A 112 8.57 -11.67 22.41
C ASN A 112 9.54 -10.70 21.71
N HIS A 113 10.84 -10.79 22.00
CA HIS A 113 11.87 -10.00 21.32
C HIS A 113 11.95 -10.37 19.84
N SER A 114 12.00 -11.67 19.54
CA SER A 114 12.08 -12.17 18.16
C SER A 114 10.93 -11.68 17.28
N ILE A 115 9.68 -11.81 17.74
CA ILE A 115 8.49 -11.39 16.96
C ILE A 115 8.42 -9.86 16.82
N SER A 116 8.68 -9.13 17.90
CA SER A 116 8.50 -7.67 17.94
C SER A 116 9.56 -6.92 17.13
N ILE A 117 10.83 -7.33 17.24
CA ILE A 117 11.93 -6.71 16.50
C ILE A 117 11.82 -7.01 15.01
N ALA A 118 11.55 -8.27 14.64
CA ALA A 118 11.31 -8.67 13.26
C ALA A 118 10.14 -7.88 12.65
N ALA A 119 9.01 -7.83 13.35
CA ALA A 119 7.81 -7.15 12.87
C ALA A 119 8.01 -5.64 12.74
N ALA A 120 8.64 -4.98 13.73
CA ALA A 120 8.85 -3.54 13.70
C ALA A 120 9.85 -3.12 12.61
N GLY A 121 10.96 -3.83 12.46
CA GLY A 121 11.95 -3.55 11.43
C GLY A 121 11.42 -3.77 10.01
N GLY A 122 10.67 -4.86 9.80
CA GLY A 122 10.01 -5.13 8.54
C GLY A 122 8.91 -4.11 8.22
N MET A 123 8.13 -3.67 9.22
CA MET A 123 7.10 -2.65 9.03
C MET A 123 7.72 -1.30 8.66
N PHE A 124 8.75 -0.86 9.39
CA PHE A 124 9.42 0.40 9.14
C PHE A 124 10.00 0.45 7.72
N THR A 125 10.80 -0.56 7.36
CA THR A 125 11.42 -0.64 6.04
C THR A 125 10.38 -0.82 4.94
N GLY A 126 9.40 -1.70 5.15
CA GLY A 126 8.35 -1.98 4.19
C GLY A 126 7.46 -0.77 3.89
N VAL A 127 7.21 0.10 4.87
CA VAL A 127 6.43 1.32 4.68
C VAL A 127 7.25 2.40 3.99
N VAL A 128 8.49 2.63 4.44
CA VAL A 128 9.38 3.61 3.83
C VAL A 128 9.62 3.28 2.36
N LEU A 129 10.02 2.04 2.05
CA LEU A 129 10.24 1.62 0.68
C LEU A 129 8.94 1.47 -0.11
N GLY A 130 7.90 0.89 0.50
CA GLY A 130 6.62 0.63 -0.15
C GLY A 130 5.94 1.92 -0.63
N LEU A 131 5.99 3.01 0.13
CA LEU A 131 5.41 4.29 -0.27
C LEU A 131 5.97 4.82 -1.60
N PHE A 132 7.22 4.51 -1.94
CA PHE A 132 7.82 4.88 -3.23
C PHE A 132 7.64 3.80 -4.29
N ILE A 133 7.82 2.53 -3.90
CA ILE A 133 7.86 1.39 -4.82
C ILE A 133 6.45 1.05 -5.35
N ILE A 134 5.41 1.12 -4.52
CA ILE A 134 4.04 0.76 -4.90
C ILE A 134 3.48 1.65 -6.02
N PRO A 135 3.59 3.01 -5.96
CA PRO A 135 3.15 3.86 -7.05
C PRO A 135 3.91 3.60 -8.37
N ILE A 136 5.21 3.31 -8.30
CA ILE A 136 6.03 3.01 -9.48
C ILE A 136 5.58 1.69 -10.12
N LEU A 137 5.42 0.64 -9.32
CA LEU A 137 4.89 -0.65 -9.77
C LEU A 137 3.51 -0.49 -10.41
N PHE A 138 2.62 0.30 -9.80
CA PHE A 138 1.31 0.58 -10.36
C PHE A 138 1.42 1.24 -11.74
N ILE A 139 2.24 2.28 -11.90
CA ILE A 139 2.41 2.97 -13.18
C ILE A 139 2.89 1.98 -14.26
N PHE A 140 3.88 1.16 -13.93
CA PHE A 140 4.44 0.15 -14.84
C PHE A 140 3.39 -0.88 -15.29
N PHE A 141 2.68 -1.49 -14.33
CA PHE A 141 1.69 -2.53 -14.63
C PHE A 141 0.43 -1.97 -15.29
N GLN A 142 -0.03 -0.78 -14.91
CA GLN A 142 -1.17 -0.11 -15.55
C GLN A 142 -0.83 0.25 -17.00
N PHE A 143 0.40 0.68 -17.29
CA PHE A 143 0.83 0.97 -18.66
C PHE A 143 0.81 -0.27 -19.55
N ILE A 144 1.29 -1.41 -19.03
CA ILE A 144 1.22 -2.70 -19.74
C ILE A 144 -0.24 -3.13 -19.95
N GLN A 145 -1.09 -2.98 -18.93
CA GLN A 145 -2.50 -3.34 -19.04
C GLN A 145 -3.22 -2.51 -20.10
N GLU A 146 -3.03 -1.19 -20.15
CA GLU A 146 -3.68 -0.33 -21.16
C GLU A 146 -3.15 -0.62 -22.58
N LYS A 147 -1.90 -1.07 -22.72
CA LYS A 147 -1.36 -1.51 -24.01
C LYS A 147 -2.00 -2.82 -24.50
N ILE A 148 -2.43 -3.71 -23.58
CA ILE A 148 -3.02 -5.01 -23.93
C ILE A 148 -4.57 -4.91 -24.05
N ALA A 149 -5.22 -4.19 -23.15
CA ALA A 149 -6.68 -4.16 -23.00
C ALA A 149 -7.35 -2.87 -23.51
N GLY A 150 -6.57 -1.86 -23.91
CA GLY A 150 -7.06 -0.55 -24.33
C GLY A 150 -7.34 0.40 -23.15
N VAL A 151 -7.52 1.69 -23.46
CA VAL A 151 -7.78 2.75 -22.46
C VAL A 151 -9.20 2.58 -21.88
N PRO A 152 -9.40 2.58 -20.55
CA PRO A 152 -10.74 2.54 -19.98
C PRO A 152 -11.58 3.74 -20.44
N LYS A 153 -12.76 3.49 -21.03
CA LYS A 153 -13.70 4.52 -21.51
C LYS A 153 -14.13 5.44 -20.35
N GLN A 154 -13.93 6.74 -20.50
CA GLN A 154 -14.41 7.76 -19.57
C GLN A 154 -15.95 7.75 -19.52
N LYS A 155 -16.53 7.71 -18.32
CA LYS A 155 -17.94 8.03 -18.09
C LYS A 155 -18.07 9.56 -18.01
N GLN A 156 -18.43 10.16 -19.13
CA GLN A 156 -18.67 11.59 -19.32
C GLN A 156 -19.94 12.01 -18.54
N TYR A 157 -19.78 12.58 -17.34
CA TYR A 157 -20.90 13.13 -16.54
C TYR A 157 -20.82 14.64 -16.30
N GLU A 158 -19.82 15.34 -16.86
CA GLU A 158 -19.61 16.79 -16.61
C GLU A 158 -20.21 17.71 -17.69
N SER A 159 -20.89 17.18 -18.72
CA SER A 159 -21.42 17.99 -19.83
C SER A 159 -22.95 18.16 -19.82
N GLU A 160 -23.67 17.60 -18.85
CA GLU A 160 -25.15 17.68 -18.77
C GLU A 160 -25.65 18.68 -17.71
N THR A 161 -24.81 19.04 -16.73
CA THR A 161 -25.12 20.08 -15.73
C THR A 161 -24.86 21.50 -16.23
N ALA A 162 -23.94 21.69 -17.17
CA ALA A 162 -23.69 23.01 -17.79
C ALA A 162 -24.82 23.47 -18.73
N SER A 163 -25.66 22.56 -19.22
CA SER A 163 -26.86 22.87 -20.00
C SER A 163 -28.08 23.26 -19.15
N LEU A 164 -27.98 23.19 -17.82
CA LEU A 164 -29.07 23.51 -16.89
C LEU A 164 -28.91 24.86 -16.18
N GLU A 165 -27.86 25.63 -16.48
CA GLU A 165 -27.81 27.05 -16.13
C GLU A 165 -28.76 27.83 -17.07
N ILE A 166 -30.03 27.92 -16.65
CA ILE A 166 -31.04 28.78 -17.26
C ILE A 166 -30.55 30.23 -17.18
N PRO A 167 -30.54 31.01 -18.28
CA PRO A 167 -30.23 32.43 -18.21
C PRO A 167 -31.40 33.14 -17.52
N VAL A 168 -31.22 33.46 -16.24
CA VAL A 168 -32.17 34.26 -15.48
C VAL A 168 -31.70 35.71 -15.47
N HIS A 169 -32.48 36.52 -16.18
CA HIS A 169 -32.55 37.98 -16.22
C HIS A 169 -31.64 38.76 -17.19
N THR A 170 -32.14 38.92 -18.42
CA THR A 170 -32.22 40.24 -19.06
C THR A 170 -33.61 40.83 -18.89
N ASN A 171 -33.67 42.04 -18.31
CA ASN A 171 -34.34 43.24 -18.84
C ASN A 171 -35.36 43.96 -17.93
N ASN A 172 -35.15 45.28 -17.86
CA ASN A 172 -35.96 46.41 -17.39
C ASN A 172 -36.33 46.52 -15.90
#